data_AF-A0A1F7WFM0-F1
#
_entry.id   AF-A0A1F7WFM0-F1
#
_cell.length_a   1.000
_cell.length_b   1.000
_cell.length_c   1.000
_cell.angle_alpha   90.00
_cell.angle_beta   90.00
_cell.angle_gamma   90.00
#
_symmetry.space_group_name_H-M   'P 1'
#
loop_
_entity.id
_entity.type
_entity.pdbx_description
1 polymer ?
#
loop_
_entity_poly.entity_id
_entity_poly.type
_entity_poly.pdbx_seq_one_letter_code
_entity_poly.pdbx_strand_id
1 'polypeptide(L)'
;MFIKLLAAFIIFLVATKFIHIDIPSETADTILAISTFTFAIYLGFAVANRNSRISVIQMSLRRNDVHLVNLYHFSKGLGEKVTRTIQKSIDRYLTRQFDYKLKDIEMTMPELVMLRNTVIALKPTNTKQTELYSRMLFHIEEITLNHKEIIRNMRDTLMWYQWGVLYLLAAVIWMSLIYINDGTTFSTIFISFLSVAILLLILILHSLDNVTWLERVWIWKPIKELFLELDLLPYYPESAFQERQLTKKDVADLKEYRLARHPNKYPNMEGIEVEVVRQKS
;
A
#
# COMPACT_ATOMS: atom_id res chain seq x y z
N MET A 1 -4.04 5.04 16.67
CA MET A 1 -5.24 4.19 16.52
C MET A 1 -5.90 3.92 17.86
N PHE A 2 -5.17 3.41 18.87
CA PHE A 2 -5.70 3.10 20.20
C PHE A 2 -6.45 4.26 20.89
N ILE A 3 -5.88 5.47 20.93
CA ILE A 3 -6.54 6.65 21.53
C ILE A 3 -7.86 6.99 20.83
N LYS A 4 -7.94 6.84 19.51
CA LYS A 4 -9.17 7.08 18.74
C LYS A 4 -10.25 6.04 19.07
N LEU A 5 -9.85 4.78 19.23
CA LEU A 5 -10.77 3.69 19.64
C LEU A 5 -11.25 3.87 21.07
N LEU A 6 -10.38 4.32 21.99
CA LEU A 6 -10.74 4.62 23.36
C LEU A 6 -11.72 5.80 23.44
N ALA A 7 -11.48 6.87 22.67
CA ALA A 7 -12.42 7.99 22.57
C ALA A 7 -13.77 7.54 22.00
N ALA A 8 -13.77 6.72 20.95
CA ALA A 8 -15.01 6.15 20.39
C ALA A 8 -15.75 5.29 21.42
N PHE A 9 -15.05 4.46 22.21
CA PHE A 9 -15.64 3.68 23.29
C PHE A 9 -16.35 4.56 24.31
N ILE A 10 -15.69 5.64 24.77
CA ILE A 10 -16.27 6.58 25.74
C ILE A 10 -17.51 7.26 25.14
N ILE A 11 -17.46 7.68 23.88
CA ILE A 11 -18.60 8.28 23.18
C ILE A 11 -19.78 7.32 23.13
N PHE A 12 -19.54 6.05 22.75
CA PHE A 12 -20.59 5.04 22.71
C PHE A 12 -21.15 4.71 24.10
N LEU A 13 -20.30 4.69 25.13
CA LEU A 13 -20.71 4.49 26.52
C LEU A 13 -21.63 5.61 27.02
N VAL A 14 -21.29 6.87 26.69
CA VAL A 14 -22.16 8.01 27.00
C VAL A 14 -23.46 7.93 26.19
N ALA A 15 -23.38 7.70 24.88
CA ALA A 15 -24.56 7.64 24.02
C ALA A 15 -25.56 6.54 24.45
N THR A 16 -25.08 5.33 24.72
CA THR A 16 -25.90 4.19 25.17
C THR A 16 -26.56 4.42 26.54
N LYS A 17 -25.95 5.25 27.40
CA LYS A 17 -26.51 5.60 28.71
C LYS A 17 -27.58 6.68 28.64
N PHE A 18 -27.46 7.64 27.72
CA PHE A 18 -28.35 8.82 27.66
C PHE A 18 -29.44 8.73 26.58
N ILE A 19 -29.28 7.87 25.57
CA ILE A 19 -30.27 7.66 24.52
C ILE A 19 -31.15 6.48 24.92
N HIS A 20 -32.42 6.74 25.23
CA HIS A 20 -33.47 5.73 25.36
C HIS A 20 -34.46 5.92 24.22
N ILE A 21 -34.78 4.84 23.53
CA ILE A 21 -35.74 4.82 22.42
C ILE A 21 -36.73 3.71 22.74
N ASP A 22 -38.02 4.02 22.81
CA ASP A 22 -39.09 3.03 23.03
C ASP A 22 -39.69 2.60 21.67
N ILE A 23 -39.34 1.40 21.23
CA ILE A 23 -39.85 0.66 20.06
C ILE A 23 -40.38 -0.70 20.61
N PRO A 24 -41.13 -1.53 19.88
CA PRO A 24 -41.40 -2.90 20.31
C PRO A 24 -40.16 -3.84 20.20
N SER A 25 -39.90 -4.66 21.23
CA SER A 25 -38.67 -5.44 21.34
C SER A 25 -38.45 -6.47 20.22
N GLU A 26 -39.50 -7.20 19.85
CA GLU A 26 -39.45 -8.26 18.85
C GLU A 26 -39.07 -7.76 17.45
N THR A 27 -39.49 -6.54 17.11
CA THR A 27 -39.15 -5.91 15.83
C THR A 27 -37.67 -5.52 15.77
N ALA A 28 -37.12 -5.02 16.88
CA ALA A 28 -35.72 -4.61 16.93
C ALA A 28 -34.75 -5.80 16.90
N ASP A 29 -35.08 -6.90 17.57
CA ASP A 29 -34.29 -8.14 17.53
C ASP A 29 -34.21 -8.69 16.10
N THR A 30 -35.34 -8.68 15.39
CA THR A 30 -35.41 -9.13 13.99
C THR A 30 -34.58 -8.22 13.07
N ILE A 31 -34.71 -6.89 13.22
CA ILE A 31 -33.93 -5.91 12.45
C ILE A 31 -32.43 -6.06 12.74
N LEU A 32 -32.05 -6.26 14.01
CA LEU A 32 -30.66 -6.46 14.40
C LEU A 32 -30.08 -7.72 13.74
N ALA A 33 -30.82 -8.83 13.80
CA ALA A 33 -30.38 -10.11 13.23
C ALA A 33 -30.16 -9.99 11.72
N ILE A 34 -31.15 -9.45 10.98
CA ILE A 34 -31.06 -9.26 9.53
C ILE A 34 -29.91 -8.31 9.19
N SER A 35 -29.84 -7.15 9.84
CA SER A 35 -28.83 -6.12 9.54
C SER A 35 -27.42 -6.61 9.85
N THR A 36 -27.22 -7.30 10.97
CA THR A 36 -25.92 -7.87 11.36
C THR A 36 -25.48 -8.95 10.38
N PHE A 37 -26.40 -9.82 9.97
CA PHE A 37 -26.11 -10.88 8.99
C PHE A 37 -25.73 -10.28 7.63
N THR A 38 -26.52 -9.33 7.10
CA THR A 38 -26.23 -8.64 5.85
C THR A 38 -24.92 -7.87 5.94
N PHE A 39 -24.68 -7.14 7.03
CA PHE A 39 -23.43 -6.42 7.27
C PHE A 39 -22.24 -7.35 7.28
N ALA A 40 -22.31 -8.46 8.01
CA ALA A 40 -21.22 -9.43 8.10
C ALA A 40 -20.89 -10.04 6.73
N ILE A 41 -21.90 -10.43 5.95
CA ILE A 41 -21.72 -10.95 4.58
C ILE A 41 -21.06 -9.90 3.69
N TYR A 42 -21.63 -8.70 3.65
CA TYR A 42 -21.16 -7.63 2.77
C TYR A 42 -19.73 -7.20 3.12
N LEU A 43 -19.47 -6.97 4.41
CA LEU A 43 -18.15 -6.65 4.92
C LEU A 43 -17.15 -7.78 4.62
N GLY A 44 -17.54 -9.05 4.83
CA GLY A 44 -16.71 -10.21 4.54
C GLY A 44 -16.26 -10.25 3.09
N PHE A 45 -17.19 -10.09 2.15
CA PHE A 45 -16.87 -10.01 0.71
C PHE A 45 -16.02 -8.78 0.38
N ALA A 46 -16.32 -7.62 0.95
CA ALA A 46 -15.55 -6.40 0.72
C ALA A 46 -14.10 -6.57 1.19
N VAL A 47 -13.88 -7.08 2.40
CA VAL A 47 -12.55 -7.36 2.96
C VAL A 47 -11.81 -8.39 2.11
N ALA A 48 -12.46 -9.50 1.73
CA ALA A 48 -11.85 -10.53 0.90
C ALA A 48 -11.40 -9.98 -0.48
N ASN A 49 -12.26 -9.19 -1.14
CA ASN A 49 -11.93 -8.56 -2.41
C ASN A 49 -10.77 -7.57 -2.28
N ARG A 50 -10.77 -6.71 -1.25
CA ARG A 50 -9.68 -5.75 -1.02
C ARG A 50 -8.36 -6.45 -0.70
N ASN A 51 -8.38 -7.54 0.09
CA ASN A 51 -7.20 -8.36 0.35
C ASN A 51 -6.67 -9.03 -0.93
N SER A 52 -7.55 -9.54 -1.80
CA SER A 52 -7.15 -10.12 -3.08
C SER A 52 -6.47 -9.08 -3.98
N ARG A 53 -7.07 -7.89 -4.13
CA ARG A 53 -6.51 -6.75 -4.87
C ARG A 53 -5.11 -6.37 -4.37
N ILE A 54 -4.97 -6.25 -3.06
CA ILE A 54 -3.72 -5.98 -2.38
C ILE A 54 -2.66 -7.06 -2.70
N SER A 55 -3.06 -8.34 -2.72
CA SER A 55 -2.17 -9.46 -3.01
C SER A 55 -1.69 -9.43 -4.47
N VAL A 56 -2.57 -9.05 -5.40
CA VAL A 56 -2.22 -8.81 -6.81
C VAL A 56 -1.18 -7.71 -6.92
N ILE A 57 -1.41 -6.54 -6.28
CA ILE A 57 -0.43 -5.43 -6.27
C ILE A 57 0.93 -5.89 -5.75
N GLN A 58 0.96 -6.63 -4.64
CA GLN A 58 2.20 -7.15 -4.07
C GLN A 58 2.91 -8.13 -5.03
N MET A 59 2.15 -8.98 -5.72
CA MET A 59 2.72 -9.91 -6.69
C MET A 59 3.28 -9.18 -7.91
N SER A 60 2.57 -8.19 -8.44
CA SER A 60 3.03 -7.37 -9.57
C SER A 60 4.28 -6.57 -9.21
N LEU A 61 4.38 -6.02 -7.99
CA LEU A 61 5.61 -5.36 -7.49
C LEU A 61 6.79 -6.34 -7.45
N ARG A 62 6.62 -7.52 -6.83
CA ARG A 62 7.71 -8.52 -6.78
C ARG A 62 8.13 -9.01 -8.17
N ARG A 63 7.18 -9.22 -9.09
CA ARG A 63 7.50 -9.56 -10.48
C ARG A 63 8.29 -8.45 -11.17
N ASN A 64 7.89 -7.20 -10.95
CA ASN A 64 8.62 -6.03 -11.45
C ASN A 64 10.08 -6.06 -11.00
N ASP A 65 10.33 -6.28 -9.71
CA ASP A 65 11.67 -6.36 -9.13
C ASP A 65 12.51 -7.46 -9.80
N VAL A 66 11.94 -8.67 -9.93
CA VAL A 66 12.60 -9.80 -10.61
C VAL A 66 12.93 -9.46 -12.07
N HIS A 67 12.04 -8.79 -12.78
CA HIS A 67 12.29 -8.40 -14.16
C HIS A 67 13.36 -7.30 -14.29
N LEU A 68 13.45 -6.36 -13.34
CA LEU A 68 14.53 -5.38 -13.30
C LEU A 68 15.89 -6.04 -13.07
N VAL A 69 15.97 -6.98 -12.14
CA VAL A 69 17.19 -7.77 -11.87
C VAL A 69 17.60 -8.57 -13.10
N ASN A 70 16.65 -9.26 -13.75
CA ASN A 70 16.93 -9.98 -15.00
C ASN A 70 17.39 -9.05 -16.12
N LEU A 71 16.76 -7.88 -16.27
CA LEU A 71 17.16 -6.87 -17.25
C LEU A 71 18.61 -6.42 -17.01
N TYR A 72 18.98 -6.20 -15.75
CA TYR A 72 20.35 -5.88 -15.35
C TYR A 72 21.33 -7.03 -15.65
N HIS A 73 21.01 -8.28 -15.29
CA HIS A 73 21.89 -9.42 -15.56
C HIS A 73 22.10 -9.68 -17.06
N PHE A 74 21.06 -9.59 -17.89
CA PHE A 74 21.22 -9.75 -19.33
C PHE A 74 22.03 -8.61 -19.94
N SER A 75 21.93 -7.40 -19.39
CA SER A 75 22.75 -6.27 -19.83
C SER A 75 24.26 -6.49 -19.58
N LYS A 76 24.66 -7.31 -18.60
CA LYS A 76 26.08 -7.71 -18.40
C LYS A 76 26.64 -8.45 -19.61
N GLY A 77 25.83 -9.26 -20.28
CA GLY A 77 26.23 -9.99 -21.50
C GLY A 77 26.35 -9.13 -22.76
N LEU A 78 25.85 -7.88 -22.74
CA LEU A 78 25.98 -6.90 -23.82
C LEU A 78 27.22 -5.99 -23.67
N GLY A 79 27.92 -6.09 -22.54
CA GLY A 79 29.13 -5.33 -22.24
C GLY A 79 28.91 -4.18 -21.27
N GLU A 80 30.00 -3.76 -20.61
CA GLU A 80 29.97 -2.88 -19.44
C GLU A 80 29.30 -1.52 -19.70
N LYS A 81 29.50 -0.93 -20.89
CA LYS A 81 28.87 0.35 -21.25
C LYS A 81 27.35 0.25 -21.26
N VAL A 82 26.81 -0.85 -21.81
CA VAL A 82 25.37 -1.11 -21.84
C VAL A 82 24.87 -1.38 -20.42
N THR A 83 25.60 -2.19 -19.66
CA THR A 83 25.26 -2.49 -18.26
C THR A 83 25.13 -1.22 -17.42
N ARG A 84 26.12 -0.32 -17.46
CA ARG A 84 26.09 0.94 -16.70
C ARG A 84 24.92 1.84 -17.14
N THR A 85 24.61 1.84 -18.44
CA THR A 85 23.48 2.64 -18.97
C THR A 85 22.14 2.10 -18.46
N ILE A 86 21.94 0.79 -18.53
CA ILE A 86 20.73 0.12 -18.02
C ILE A 86 20.62 0.28 -16.51
N GLN A 87 21.71 0.04 -15.77
CA GLN A 87 21.76 0.21 -14.32
C GLN A 87 21.36 1.62 -13.90
N LYS A 88 21.88 2.66 -14.59
CA LYS A 88 21.50 4.06 -14.33
C LYS A 88 20.02 4.34 -14.63
N SER A 89 19.48 3.78 -15.71
CA SER A 89 18.05 3.94 -16.03
C SER A 89 17.15 3.21 -15.03
N ILE A 90 17.54 2.02 -14.57
CA ILE A 90 16.85 1.28 -13.50
C ILE A 90 16.90 2.07 -12.19
N ASP A 91 18.09 2.57 -11.81
CA ASP A 91 18.28 3.36 -10.60
C ASP A 91 17.36 4.60 -10.58
N ARG A 92 17.28 5.31 -11.72
CA ARG A 92 16.39 6.47 -11.87
C ARG A 92 14.92 6.09 -11.70
N TYR A 93 14.50 5.00 -12.33
CA TYR A 93 13.13 4.49 -12.21
C TYR A 93 12.78 4.10 -10.78
N LEU A 94 13.64 3.31 -10.12
CA LEU A 94 13.44 2.86 -8.74
C LEU A 94 13.44 4.03 -7.75
N THR A 95 14.39 4.96 -7.87
CA THR A 95 14.43 6.18 -7.06
C THR A 95 13.09 6.91 -7.14
N ARG A 96 12.58 7.12 -8.37
CA ARG A 96 11.29 7.80 -8.56
C ARG A 96 10.12 7.01 -8.00
N GLN A 97 10.14 5.69 -8.15
CA GLN A 97 9.12 4.80 -7.60
C GLN A 97 9.02 4.91 -6.08
N PHE A 98 10.13 5.11 -5.38
CA PHE A 98 10.13 5.27 -3.93
C PHE A 98 9.85 6.69 -3.44
N ASP A 99 10.04 7.69 -4.29
CA ASP A 99 9.64 9.07 -3.96
C ASP A 99 8.12 9.21 -3.86
N TYR A 100 7.38 8.52 -4.73
CA TYR A 100 5.92 8.58 -4.76
C TYR A 100 5.26 7.52 -3.89
N LYS A 101 4.09 7.87 -3.32
CA LYS A 101 3.22 6.90 -2.65
C LYS A 101 2.67 5.93 -3.69
N LEU A 102 2.34 4.70 -3.27
CA LEU A 102 1.91 3.66 -4.21
C LEU A 102 0.63 4.07 -4.97
N LYS A 103 -0.22 4.88 -4.35
CA LYS A 103 -1.43 5.45 -4.97
C LYS A 103 -1.14 6.38 -6.15
N ASP A 104 0.04 6.99 -6.19
CA ASP A 104 0.47 7.96 -7.19
C ASP A 104 1.56 7.38 -8.10
N ILE A 105 1.67 6.04 -8.17
CA ILE A 105 2.71 5.33 -8.95
C ILE A 105 2.71 5.70 -10.44
N GLU A 106 1.58 6.18 -10.98
CA GLU A 106 1.48 6.68 -12.35
C GLU A 106 2.46 7.83 -12.64
N MET A 107 2.84 8.61 -11.62
CA MET A 107 3.83 9.68 -11.74
C MET A 107 5.24 9.19 -12.11
N THR A 108 5.48 7.88 -12.05
CA THR A 108 6.76 7.23 -12.38
C THR A 108 6.80 6.71 -13.83
N MET A 109 5.68 6.84 -14.56
CA MET A 109 5.57 6.42 -15.96
C MET A 109 6.62 7.07 -16.88
N PRO A 110 6.97 8.36 -16.73
CA PRO A 110 8.02 8.97 -17.57
C PRO A 110 9.36 8.24 -17.46
N GLU A 111 9.78 7.89 -16.25
CA GLU A 111 11.03 7.17 -15.97
C GLU A 111 10.97 5.73 -16.50
N LEU A 112 9.82 5.07 -16.39
CA LEU A 112 9.60 3.75 -16.99
C LEU A 112 9.72 3.80 -18.52
N VAL A 113 9.14 4.81 -19.16
CA VAL A 113 9.25 5.03 -20.61
C VAL A 113 10.70 5.33 -21.01
N MET A 114 11.44 6.09 -20.20
CA MET A 114 12.87 6.30 -20.43
C MET A 114 13.67 5.01 -20.34
N LEU A 115 13.42 4.16 -19.33
CA LEU A 115 14.03 2.84 -19.21
C LEU A 115 13.71 1.98 -20.45
N ARG A 116 12.44 1.95 -20.87
CA ARG A 116 12.01 1.23 -22.07
C ARG A 116 12.72 1.69 -23.33
N ASN A 117 12.78 3.00 -23.55
CA ASN A 117 13.47 3.57 -24.71
C ASN A 117 14.98 3.31 -24.67
N THR A 118 15.57 3.27 -23.47
CA THR A 118 16.98 2.88 -23.28
C THR A 118 17.23 1.45 -23.78
N VAL A 119 16.35 0.51 -23.43
CA VAL A 119 16.45 -0.88 -23.90
C VAL A 119 16.27 -0.95 -25.42
N ILE A 120 15.22 -0.33 -25.97
CA ILE A 120 14.92 -0.35 -27.42
C ILE A 120 16.04 0.26 -28.27
N ALA A 121 16.77 1.25 -27.73
CA ALA A 121 17.86 1.90 -28.44
C ALA A 121 19.15 1.07 -28.53
N LEU A 122 19.22 -0.09 -27.85
CA LEU A 122 20.38 -0.96 -27.89
C LEU A 122 20.56 -1.59 -29.28
N LYS A 123 21.81 -1.69 -29.72
CA LYS A 123 22.18 -2.28 -31.00
C LYS A 123 23.07 -3.50 -30.75
N PRO A 124 22.52 -4.73 -30.76
CA PRO A 124 23.33 -5.93 -30.61
C PRO A 124 24.24 -6.10 -31.83
N THR A 125 25.49 -6.53 -31.63
CA THR A 125 26.48 -6.67 -32.71
C THR A 125 26.73 -8.11 -33.15
N ASN A 126 26.29 -9.10 -32.36
CA ASN A 126 26.48 -10.53 -32.66
C ASN A 126 25.26 -11.37 -32.28
N THR A 127 25.18 -12.61 -32.77
CA THR A 127 24.04 -13.51 -32.55
C THR A 127 23.70 -13.74 -31.07
N LYS A 128 24.72 -13.90 -30.22
CA LYS A 128 24.54 -14.08 -28.77
C LYS A 128 23.94 -12.83 -28.12
N GLN A 129 24.40 -11.66 -28.52
CA GLN A 129 23.85 -10.38 -28.05
C GLN A 129 22.43 -10.15 -28.56
N THR A 130 22.10 -10.59 -29.79
CA THR A 130 20.73 -10.54 -30.31
C THR A 130 19.78 -11.39 -29.46
N GLU A 131 20.19 -12.59 -29.05
CA GLU A 131 19.37 -13.43 -28.16
C GLU A 131 19.17 -12.76 -26.79
N LEU A 132 20.23 -12.25 -26.18
CA LEU A 132 20.15 -11.53 -24.90
C LEU A 132 19.26 -10.29 -25.00
N TYR A 133 19.37 -9.54 -26.10
CA TYR A 133 18.54 -8.38 -26.38
C TYR A 133 17.06 -8.75 -26.48
N SER A 134 16.71 -9.84 -27.18
CA SER A 134 15.33 -10.34 -27.23
C SER A 134 14.77 -10.69 -25.85
N ARG A 135 15.59 -11.28 -24.96
CA ARG A 135 15.19 -11.54 -23.57
C ARG A 135 15.00 -10.24 -22.77
N MET A 136 15.83 -9.23 -23.01
CA MET A 136 15.66 -7.91 -22.40
C MET A 136 14.36 -7.22 -22.86
N LEU A 137 14.00 -7.34 -24.14
CA LEU A 137 12.74 -6.83 -24.68
C LEU A 137 11.52 -7.48 -24.01
N PHE A 138 11.56 -8.79 -23.78
CA PHE A 138 10.53 -9.48 -23.02
C PHE A 138 10.40 -8.91 -21.59
N HIS A 139 11.51 -8.75 -20.87
CA HIS A 139 11.45 -8.25 -19.49
C HIS A 139 10.96 -6.82 -19.38
N ILE A 140 11.31 -5.93 -20.31
CA ILE A 140 10.82 -4.55 -20.28
C ILE A 140 9.33 -4.43 -20.62
N GLU A 141 8.81 -5.35 -21.45
CA GLU A 141 7.37 -5.50 -21.68
C GLU A 141 6.66 -5.96 -20.41
N GLU A 142 7.18 -7.00 -19.74
CA GLU A 142 6.63 -7.49 -18.47
C GLU A 142 6.65 -6.42 -17.37
N ILE A 143 7.73 -5.64 -17.24
CA ILE A 143 7.78 -4.48 -16.32
C ILE A 143 6.64 -3.51 -16.64
N THR A 144 6.42 -3.21 -17.92
CA THR A 144 5.35 -2.30 -18.35
C THR A 144 3.95 -2.85 -18.03
N LEU A 145 3.73 -4.15 -18.23
CA LEU A 145 2.46 -4.82 -17.91
C LEU A 145 2.20 -4.85 -16.41
N ASN A 146 3.19 -5.26 -15.61
CA ASN A 146 3.11 -5.25 -14.15
C ASN A 146 2.83 -3.84 -13.62
N HIS A 147 3.48 -2.82 -14.17
CA HIS A 147 3.25 -1.43 -13.79
C HIS A 147 1.81 -0.96 -14.06
N LYS A 148 1.26 -1.26 -15.25
CA LYS A 148 -0.14 -0.97 -15.57
C LYS A 148 -1.12 -1.74 -14.69
N GLU A 149 -0.79 -2.98 -14.35
CA GLU A 149 -1.58 -3.79 -13.44
C GLU A 149 -1.63 -3.18 -12.03
N ILE A 150 -0.50 -2.66 -11.53
CA ILE A 150 -0.46 -1.94 -10.26
C ILE A 150 -1.37 -0.69 -10.34
N ILE A 151 -1.22 0.15 -11.37
CA ILE A 151 -2.07 1.36 -11.55
C ILE A 151 -3.55 1.00 -11.56
N ARG A 152 -3.94 -0.02 -12.34
CA ARG A 152 -5.32 -0.47 -12.44
C ARG A 152 -5.89 -0.88 -11.07
N ASN A 153 -5.15 -1.70 -10.34
CA ASN A 153 -5.58 -2.18 -9.01
C ASN A 153 -5.53 -1.09 -7.95
N MET A 154 -4.66 -0.08 -8.07
CA MET A 154 -4.65 1.08 -7.17
C MET A 154 -5.86 2.00 -7.39
N ARG A 155 -6.36 2.10 -8.62
CA ARG A 155 -7.56 2.90 -8.96
C ARG A 155 -8.87 2.21 -8.59
N ASP A 156 -8.90 0.88 -8.59
CA ASP A 156 -10.08 0.12 -8.17
C ASP A 156 -10.31 0.29 -6.67
N THR A 157 -11.14 1.26 -6.27
CA THR A 157 -11.51 1.57 -4.88
C THR A 157 -13.01 1.37 -4.68
N LEU A 158 -13.44 1.20 -3.42
CA LEU A 158 -14.87 1.10 -3.11
C LEU A 158 -15.59 2.39 -3.52
N MET A 159 -16.66 2.24 -4.28
CA MET A 159 -17.48 3.37 -4.70
C MET A 159 -18.21 3.99 -3.50
N TRP A 160 -18.51 5.28 -3.57
CA TRP A 160 -19.12 6.03 -2.47
C TRP A 160 -20.44 5.41 -1.98
N TYR A 161 -21.23 4.79 -2.86
CA TYR A 161 -22.49 4.14 -2.47
C TYR A 161 -22.27 2.81 -1.72
N GLN A 162 -21.17 2.10 -2.02
CA GLN A 162 -20.77 0.88 -1.30
C GLN A 162 -20.43 1.22 0.15
N TRP A 163 -19.69 2.33 0.34
CA TRP A 163 -19.47 2.93 1.64
C TRP A 163 -20.77 3.35 2.31
N GLY A 164 -21.67 4.00 1.57
CA GLY A 164 -22.98 4.43 2.07
C GLY A 164 -23.81 3.28 2.66
N VAL A 165 -23.90 2.15 1.94
CA VAL A 165 -24.61 0.95 2.42
C VAL A 165 -23.98 0.40 3.70
N LEU A 166 -22.65 0.38 3.77
CA LEU A 166 -21.92 -0.16 4.92
C LEU A 166 -22.11 0.71 6.17
N TYR A 167 -22.08 2.04 6.03
CA TYR A 167 -22.38 2.97 7.13
C TYR A 167 -23.84 2.93 7.54
N LEU A 168 -24.76 2.80 6.58
CA LEU A 168 -26.19 2.66 6.87
C LEU A 168 -26.47 1.39 7.69
N LEU A 169 -25.94 0.24 7.27
CA LEU A 169 -26.07 -1.01 8.00
C LEU A 169 -25.46 -0.92 9.41
N ALA A 170 -24.26 -0.34 9.53
CA ALA A 170 -23.63 -0.13 10.83
C ALA A 170 -24.46 0.77 11.75
N ALA A 171 -25.07 1.83 11.21
CA ALA A 171 -25.94 2.73 11.97
C ALA A 171 -27.23 2.02 12.43
N VAL A 172 -27.84 1.21 11.56
CA VAL A 172 -29.03 0.41 11.91
C VAL A 172 -28.70 -0.58 13.04
N ILE A 173 -27.60 -1.31 12.91
CA ILE A 173 -27.12 -2.23 13.97
C ILE A 173 -26.91 -1.47 15.27
N TRP A 174 -26.21 -0.33 15.22
CA TRP A 174 -25.92 0.47 16.40
C TRP A 174 -27.19 0.97 17.09
N MET A 175 -28.17 1.45 16.32
CA MET A 175 -29.47 1.88 16.85
C MET A 175 -30.24 0.72 17.47
N SER A 176 -30.26 -0.45 16.83
CA SER A 176 -30.89 -1.65 17.39
C SER A 176 -30.22 -2.11 18.69
N LEU A 177 -28.90 -1.97 18.81
CA LEU A 177 -28.18 -2.30 20.04
C LEU A 177 -28.51 -1.36 21.19
N ILE A 178 -28.61 -0.04 20.93
CA ILE A 178 -29.06 0.93 21.95
C ILE A 178 -30.46 0.59 22.42
N TYR A 179 -31.32 0.20 21.49
CA TYR A 179 -32.70 -0.13 21.78
C TYR A 179 -32.85 -1.38 22.69
N ILE A 180 -32.04 -2.42 22.49
CA ILE A 180 -32.05 -3.63 23.33
C ILE A 180 -31.45 -3.38 24.73
N ASN A 181 -30.84 -2.20 24.96
CA ASN A 181 -30.22 -1.90 26.25
C ASN A 181 -31.27 -1.83 27.38
N ASP A 182 -31.20 -2.78 28.31
CA ASP A 182 -32.01 -2.81 29.54
C ASP A 182 -31.57 -1.77 30.60
N GLY A 183 -30.57 -0.94 30.28
CA GLY A 183 -30.02 0.07 31.17
C GLY A 183 -29.11 -0.50 32.26
N THR A 184 -28.90 -1.82 32.31
CA THR A 184 -27.93 -2.40 33.23
C THR A 184 -26.52 -1.96 32.86
N THR A 185 -25.66 -1.80 33.87
CA THR A 185 -24.27 -1.43 33.65
C THR A 185 -23.54 -2.45 32.77
N PHE A 186 -23.88 -3.74 32.92
CA PHE A 186 -23.33 -4.80 32.10
C PHE A 186 -23.73 -4.66 30.63
N SER A 187 -25.02 -4.52 30.33
CA SER A 187 -25.51 -4.36 28.97
C SER A 187 -24.93 -3.12 28.28
N THR A 188 -24.89 -1.99 28.99
CA THR A 188 -24.32 -0.73 28.50
C THR A 188 -22.83 -0.88 28.11
N ILE A 189 -22.03 -1.54 28.94
CA ILE A 189 -20.62 -1.82 28.64
C ILE A 189 -20.50 -2.75 27.43
N PHE A 190 -21.29 -3.83 27.39
CA PHE A 190 -21.24 -4.83 26.32
C PHE A 190 -21.61 -4.23 24.95
N ILE A 191 -22.69 -3.45 24.89
CA ILE A 191 -23.12 -2.76 23.66
C ILE A 191 -22.05 -1.77 23.19
N SER A 192 -21.40 -1.07 24.13
CA SER A 192 -20.30 -0.15 23.81
C SER A 192 -19.12 -0.88 23.16
N PHE A 193 -18.75 -2.06 23.67
CA PHE A 193 -17.73 -2.90 23.05
C PHE A 193 -18.12 -3.35 21.64
N LEU A 194 -19.36 -3.79 21.46
CA LEU A 194 -19.84 -4.25 20.15
C LEU A 194 -19.85 -3.10 19.13
N SER A 195 -20.24 -1.90 19.56
CA SER A 195 -20.21 -0.67 18.74
C SER A 195 -18.78 -0.33 18.29
N VAL A 196 -17.80 -0.43 19.19
CA VAL A 196 -16.38 -0.25 18.86
C VAL A 196 -15.88 -1.34 17.92
N ALA A 197 -16.32 -2.58 18.08
CA ALA A 197 -15.96 -3.68 17.17
C ALA A 197 -16.46 -3.42 15.74
N ILE A 198 -17.71 -2.96 15.58
CA ILE A 198 -18.25 -2.54 14.27
C ILE A 198 -17.38 -1.44 13.68
N LEU A 199 -17.09 -0.38 14.44
CA LEU A 199 -16.25 0.72 13.97
C LEU A 199 -14.84 0.25 13.59
N LEU A 200 -14.24 -0.66 14.36
CA LEU A 200 -12.95 -1.25 14.07
C LEU A 200 -12.96 -1.99 12.73
N LEU A 201 -14.00 -2.79 12.46
CA LEU A 201 -14.15 -3.51 11.20
C LEU A 201 -14.23 -2.56 9.99
N ILE A 202 -14.98 -1.47 10.13
CA ILE A 202 -15.07 -0.42 9.10
C ILE A 202 -13.69 0.24 8.88
N LEU A 203 -12.97 0.55 9.96
CA LEU A 203 -11.63 1.13 9.87
C LEU A 203 -10.62 0.18 9.21
N ILE A 204 -10.71 -1.12 9.49
CA ILE A 204 -9.89 -2.14 8.81
C ILE A 204 -10.19 -2.12 7.32
N LEU A 205 -11.47 -2.18 6.92
CA LEU A 205 -11.84 -2.11 5.51
C LEU A 205 -11.34 -0.82 4.85
N HIS A 206 -11.45 0.33 5.54
CA HIS A 206 -10.98 1.61 5.03
C HIS A 206 -9.45 1.63 4.85
N SER A 207 -8.73 0.99 5.78
CA SER A 207 -7.29 0.86 5.71
C SER A 207 -6.85 -0.06 4.56
N LEU A 208 -7.60 -1.15 4.31
CA LEU A 208 -7.38 -2.04 3.17
C LEU A 208 -7.69 -1.32 1.86
N ASP A 209 -8.80 -0.59 1.79
CA ASP A 209 -9.20 0.13 0.57
C ASP A 209 -8.18 1.20 0.16
N ASN A 210 -7.58 1.89 1.13
CA ASN A 210 -6.53 2.88 0.85
C ASN A 210 -5.12 2.31 0.72
N VAL A 211 -4.90 1.00 0.91
CA VAL A 211 -3.59 0.31 0.82
C VAL A 211 -2.51 0.83 1.80
N THR A 212 -2.82 1.83 2.61
CA THR A 212 -1.92 2.49 3.59
C THR A 212 -1.26 1.56 4.59
N TRP A 213 -1.93 0.46 4.98
CA TRP A 213 -1.44 -0.43 6.03
C TRP A 213 -0.19 -1.22 5.63
N LEU A 214 -0.01 -1.44 4.32
CA LEU A 214 0.92 -2.46 3.80
C LEU A 214 2.13 -1.87 3.08
N GLU A 215 2.10 -0.57 2.77
CA GLU A 215 3.26 0.16 2.22
C GLU A 215 4.49 -0.02 3.12
N ARG A 216 4.32 0.05 4.46
CA ARG A 216 5.42 -0.06 5.42
C ARG A 216 6.16 -1.42 5.35
N VAL A 217 5.43 -2.53 5.29
CA VAL A 217 6.03 -3.87 5.47
C VAL A 217 6.54 -4.43 4.14
N TRP A 218 5.90 -4.06 3.03
CA TRP A 218 6.14 -4.71 1.73
C TRP A 218 7.11 -3.97 0.85
N ILE A 219 7.26 -2.67 1.04
CA ILE A 219 8.10 -1.83 0.21
C ILE A 219 9.52 -1.87 0.80
N TRP A 220 9.71 -1.54 2.07
CA TRP A 220 11.06 -1.21 2.58
C TRP A 220 12.05 -2.36 2.77
N LYS A 221 11.60 -3.57 3.14
CA LYS A 221 12.53 -4.69 3.38
C LYS A 221 13.09 -5.29 2.09
N PRO A 222 12.26 -5.62 1.07
CA PRO A 222 12.75 -6.13 -0.22
C PRO A 222 13.59 -5.11 -1.00
N ILE A 223 13.36 -3.81 -0.81
CA ILE A 223 14.09 -2.73 -1.50
C ILE A 223 15.59 -2.82 -1.31
N LYS A 224 16.02 -3.09 -0.07
CA LYS A 224 17.44 -3.17 0.24
C LYS A 224 18.11 -4.28 -0.57
N GLU A 225 17.47 -5.45 -0.59
CA GLU A 225 17.94 -6.62 -1.34
C GLU A 225 17.99 -6.30 -2.85
N LEU A 226 16.94 -5.67 -3.38
CA LEU A 226 16.87 -5.25 -4.78
C LEU A 226 18.02 -4.30 -5.19
N PHE A 227 18.28 -3.23 -4.41
CA PHE A 227 19.37 -2.32 -4.74
C PHE A 227 20.74 -3.02 -4.70
N LEU A 228 20.96 -3.91 -3.73
CA LEU A 228 22.21 -4.66 -3.62
C LEU A 228 22.39 -5.66 -4.79
N GLU A 229 21.33 -6.36 -5.21
CA GLU A 229 21.36 -7.26 -6.37
C GLU A 229 21.66 -6.52 -7.69
N LEU A 230 21.28 -5.25 -7.77
CA LEU A 230 21.54 -4.37 -8.90
C LEU A 230 22.92 -3.68 -8.85
N ASP A 231 23.77 -4.04 -7.88
CA ASP A 231 25.07 -3.38 -7.62
C ASP A 231 24.91 -1.85 -7.41
N LEU A 232 23.85 -1.43 -6.71
CA LEU A 232 23.51 -0.04 -6.40
C LEU A 232 23.50 0.23 -4.89
N LEU A 233 23.74 1.49 -4.49
CA LEU A 233 23.57 1.91 -3.10
C LEU A 233 22.07 1.99 -2.75
N PRO A 234 21.61 1.39 -1.65
CA PRO A 234 20.22 1.50 -1.21
C PRO A 234 19.76 2.95 -1.10
N TYR A 235 18.55 3.23 -1.57
CA TYR A 235 17.94 4.56 -1.57
C TYR A 235 16.74 4.61 -0.64
N TYR A 236 16.68 5.65 0.19
CA TYR A 236 15.59 5.87 1.13
C TYR A 236 15.18 7.35 1.15
N PRO A 237 13.88 7.68 0.99
CA PRO A 237 13.39 9.03 1.20
C PRO A 237 13.29 9.35 2.70
N GLU A 238 13.62 10.58 3.10
CA GLU A 238 13.58 11.04 4.49
C GLU A 238 12.15 10.98 5.06
N SER A 239 11.14 11.22 4.21
CA SER A 239 9.73 11.10 4.56
C SER A 239 9.37 9.73 5.13
N ALA A 240 10.03 8.65 4.67
CA ALA A 240 9.80 7.30 5.19
C ALA A 240 10.30 7.14 6.64
N PHE A 241 11.36 7.84 7.05
CA PHE A 241 11.80 7.87 8.46
C PHE A 241 10.87 8.73 9.33
N GLN A 242 10.40 9.87 8.81
CA GLN A 242 9.49 10.78 9.53
C GLN A 242 8.10 10.17 9.77
N GLU A 243 7.55 9.50 8.76
CA GLU A 243 6.29 8.73 8.85
C GLU A 243 6.47 7.41 9.66
N ARG A 244 7.66 7.22 10.27
CA ARG A 244 8.10 6.05 11.02
C ARG A 244 8.10 4.74 10.23
N GLN A 245 7.90 4.79 8.91
CA GLN A 245 7.82 3.60 8.06
C GLN A 245 9.13 2.82 8.07
N LEU A 246 10.25 3.54 8.18
CA LEU A 246 11.58 3.02 8.43
C LEU A 246 12.06 3.38 9.84
N THR A 247 12.78 2.45 10.46
CA THR A 247 13.44 2.64 11.75
C THR A 247 14.95 2.66 11.53
N LYS A 248 15.69 3.33 12.43
CA LYS A 248 17.18 3.29 12.40
C LYS A 248 17.75 1.86 12.43
N LYS A 249 17.02 0.89 12.98
CA LYS A 249 17.40 -0.53 13.00
C LYS A 249 17.39 -1.17 11.61
N ASP A 250 16.52 -0.71 10.71
CA ASP A 250 16.34 -1.31 9.39
C ASP A 250 17.50 -0.97 8.42
N VAL A 251 18.28 0.05 8.76
CA VAL A 251 19.46 0.52 8.01
C VAL A 251 20.75 0.40 8.83
N ALA A 252 20.72 -0.23 10.00
CA ALA A 252 21.86 -0.27 10.93
C ALA A 252 23.02 -1.16 10.44
N ASP A 253 22.74 -2.09 9.53
CA ASP A 253 23.74 -3.00 8.97
C ASP A 253 24.32 -2.52 7.64
N LEU A 254 23.86 -1.36 7.13
CA LEU A 254 24.39 -0.73 5.93
C LEU A 254 25.53 0.22 6.29
N LYS A 255 26.70 0.00 5.67
CA LYS A 255 27.84 0.92 5.78
C LYS A 255 27.54 2.29 5.16
N GLU A 256 26.89 2.29 4.00
CA GLU A 256 26.53 3.49 3.24
C GLU A 256 25.14 3.33 2.61
N TYR A 257 24.35 4.41 2.60
CA TYR A 257 23.06 4.47 1.90
C TYR A 257 22.77 5.90 1.43
N ARG A 258 21.89 6.04 0.44
CA ARG A 258 21.41 7.32 -0.09
C ARG A 258 20.15 7.75 0.64
N LEU A 259 20.18 8.93 1.24
CA LEU A 259 19.05 9.56 1.91
C LEU A 259 18.57 10.74 1.08
N ALA A 260 17.29 10.75 0.69
CA ALA A 260 16.71 11.82 -0.10
C ALA A 260 15.92 12.80 0.78
N ARG A 261 16.22 14.09 0.68
CA ARG A 261 15.44 15.16 1.31
C ARG A 261 14.61 15.84 0.24
N HIS A 262 13.31 15.96 0.51
CA HIS A 262 12.36 16.62 -0.38
C HIS A 262 12.04 18.00 0.21
N PRO A 263 12.60 19.10 -0.32
CA PRO A 263 12.33 20.44 0.21
C PRO A 263 10.89 20.88 -0.07
N ASN A 264 10.28 20.34 -1.12
CA ASN A 264 8.92 20.66 -1.55
C ASN A 264 7.88 19.72 -0.93
N LYS A 265 6.65 20.25 -0.75
CA LYS A 265 5.53 19.46 -0.25
C LYS A 265 5.03 18.50 -1.34
N TYR A 266 4.80 17.24 -0.94
CA TYR A 266 4.14 16.22 -1.76
C TYR A 266 2.87 16.77 -2.44
N PRO A 267 2.64 16.53 -3.75
CA PRO A 267 3.35 15.61 -4.65
C PRO A 267 4.49 16.24 -5.47
N ASN A 268 4.88 17.50 -5.22
CA ASN A 268 5.99 18.11 -5.95
C ASN A 268 7.31 17.53 -5.44
N MET A 269 8.00 16.80 -6.32
CA MET A 269 9.29 16.14 -6.06
C MET A 269 10.45 16.80 -6.82
N GLU A 270 10.35 18.08 -7.14
CA GLU A 270 11.45 18.86 -7.68
C GLU A 270 12.46 19.24 -6.59
N GLY A 271 13.73 19.37 -6.97
CA GLY A 271 14.79 19.82 -6.05
C GLY A 271 15.21 18.77 -5.02
N ILE A 272 15.10 17.48 -5.34
CA ILE A 272 15.52 16.39 -4.43
C ILE A 272 17.01 16.54 -4.12
N GLU A 273 17.34 16.65 -2.84
CA GLU A 273 18.71 16.64 -2.34
C GLU A 273 19.03 15.21 -1.87
N VAL A 274 19.97 14.53 -2.53
CA VAL A 274 20.39 13.18 -2.15
C VAL A 274 21.73 13.25 -1.43
N GLU A 275 21.74 12.87 -0.16
CA GLU A 275 22.93 12.78 0.68
C GLU A 275 23.36 11.31 0.83
N VAL A 276 24.65 11.02 0.67
CA VAL A 276 25.20 9.69 0.98
C VAL A 276 25.57 9.67 2.46
N VAL A 277 24.78 8.94 3.25
CA VAL A 277 25.01 8.79 4.68
C VAL A 277 25.95 7.60 4.90
N ARG A 278 27.09 7.88 5.52
CA ARG A 278 28.04 6.87 5.99
C ARG A 278 27.84 6.62 7.47
N GLN A 279 27.50 5.40 7.86
CA GLN A 279 27.47 5.04 9.28
C GLN A 279 28.90 4.78 9.75
N LYS A 280 29.30 5.44 10.85
CA LYS A 280 30.53 5.08 11.56
C LYS A 280 30.31 3.71 12.18
N SER A 281 31.09 2.72 11.75
CA SER A 281 31.14 1.39 12.38
C SER A 281 31.60 1.48 13.82
#